data_AF-A0A7V9LAS8-F1
#
_entry.id   AF-A0A7V9LAS8-F1
#
_cell.length_a   1.000
_cell.length_b   1.000
_cell.length_c   1.000
_cell.angle_alpha   90.00
_cell.angle_beta   90.00
_cell.angle_gamma   90.00
#
_symmetry.space_group_name_H-M   'P 1'
#
loop_
_entity.id
_entity.type
_entity.pdbx_description
1 polymer ?
#
loop_
_entity_poly.entity_id
_entity_poly.type
_entity_poly.pdbx_seq_one_letter_code
_entity_poly.pdbx_strand_id
1 'polypeptide(L)' 'MAAGALSIKLRCASWQQLATIYQRDLSRGSMFLKATNPPAVGTNVRIDLTLPSSSVIVLTGVVLQHVNDPT' A
#
# COMPACT_ATOMS: atom_id res chain seq x y z
N MET A 1 8.42 -10.92 19.92
CA MET A 1 7.55 -11.77 19.10
C MET A 1 7.41 -11.07 17.77
N ALA A 2 7.97 -11.61 16.68
CA ALA A 2 7.97 -10.94 15.38
C ALA A 2 6.51 -10.86 14.88
N ALA A 3 5.88 -9.69 15.00
CA ALA A 3 4.60 -9.44 14.37
C ALA A 3 4.79 -9.72 12.88
N GLY A 4 4.20 -10.81 12.39
CA GLY A 4 4.28 -11.19 10.98
C GLY A 4 3.88 -9.97 10.15
N ALA A 5 4.72 -9.60 9.18
CA ALA A 5 4.49 -8.42 8.37
C ALA A 5 3.05 -8.45 7.84
N LEU A 6 2.28 -7.41 8.13
CA LEU A 6 0.89 -7.34 7.75
C LEU A 6 0.82 -7.41 6.23
N SER A 7 0.19 -8.46 5.72
CA SER A 7 0.11 -8.71 4.28
C SER A 7 -1.16 -8.08 3.73
N ILE A 8 -1.01 -7.09 2.86
CA ILE A 8 -2.08 -6.32 2.22
C ILE A 8 -2.12 -6.72 0.74
N LYS A 9 -3.24 -7.25 0.28
CA LYS A 9 -3.44 -7.57 -1.13
C LYS A 9 -4.14 -6.40 -1.81
N LEU A 10 -3.51 -5.85 -2.83
CA LEU A 10 -4.09 -4.82 -3.67
C LEU A 10 -4.22 -5.34 -5.10
N ARG A 11 -5.24 -4.84 -5.80
CA ARG A 11 -5.43 -5.13 -7.21
C ARG A 11 -5.60 -3.82 -7.95
N CYS A 12 -4.74 -3.58 -8.94
CA CYS A 12 -4.97 -2.53 -9.91
C CYS A 12 -5.95 -3.04 -10.97
N ALA A 13 -7.10 -2.39 -11.09
CA ALA A 13 -8.09 -2.73 -12.10
C ALA A 13 -7.63 -2.30 -13.51
N SER A 14 -6.79 -1.26 -13.61
CA SER A 14 -6.25 -0.76 -14.88
C SER A 14 -4.84 -0.20 -14.72
N TRP A 15 -4.12 -0.08 -15.84
CA TRP A 15 -2.80 0.56 -15.89
C TRP A 15 -2.85 2.05 -15.56
N GLN A 16 -3.97 2.72 -15.89
CA GLN A 16 -4.18 4.12 -15.54
C GLN A 16 -4.24 4.32 -14.02
N GLN A 17 -4.93 3.42 -13.30
CA GLN A 17 -4.99 3.46 -11.84
C GLN A 17 -3.59 3.29 -11.23
N LEU A 18 -2.79 2.36 -11.75
CA LEU A 18 -1.40 2.20 -11.33
C LEU A 18 -0.58 3.47 -11.59
N ALA A 19 -0.68 4.06 -12.78
CA ALA A 19 0.05 5.26 -13.14
C ALA A 19 -0.29 6.44 -12.20
N THR A 20 -1.57 6.61 -11.84
CA THR A 20 -2.01 7.62 -10.87
C THR A 20 -1.41 7.38 -9.48
N ILE A 21 -1.47 6.14 -8.97
CA ILE A 21 -0.86 5.78 -7.68
C ILE A 21 0.65 5.98 -7.72
N TYR A 22 1.30 5.61 -8.83
CA TYR A 22 2.73 5.74 -9.00
C TYR A 22 3.15 7.20 -8.98
N GLN A 23 2.51 8.05 -9.77
CA GLN A 23 2.85 9.46 -9.82
C GLN A 23 2.59 10.17 -8.50
N ARG A 24 1.48 9.85 -7.82
CA ARG A 24 1.06 10.54 -6.60
C ARG A 24 1.88 10.11 -5.38
N ASP A 25 2.08 8.82 -5.21
CA ASP A 25 2.60 8.26 -3.97
C ASP A 25 3.93 7.53 -4.19
N LEU A 26 3.96 6.50 -5.05
CA LEU A 26 5.14 5.62 -5.15
C LEU A 26 6.38 6.35 -5.66
N SER A 27 6.22 7.38 -6.51
CA SER A 27 7.33 8.22 -7.00
C SER A 27 8.07 8.94 -5.87
N ARG A 28 7.39 9.17 -4.74
CA ARG A 28 7.92 9.80 -3.53
C ARG A 28 8.37 8.77 -2.49
N GLY A 29 8.29 7.48 -2.81
CA GLY A 29 8.61 6.38 -1.88
C GLY A 29 7.57 6.15 -0.79
N SER A 30 6.35 6.67 -0.94
CA SER A 30 5.26 6.50 0.01
C SER A 30 4.00 5.91 -0.65
N MET A 31 3.05 5.43 0.14
CA MET A 31 1.76 4.95 -0.36
C MET A 31 0.67 5.23 0.66
N PHE A 32 -0.46 5.77 0.20
CA PHE A 32 -1.62 5.98 1.04
C PHE A 32 -2.64 4.85 0.83
N LEU A 33 -2.96 4.15 1.91
CA LEU A 33 -3.90 3.04 1.90
C LEU A 33 -5.08 3.36 2.81
N LYS A 34 -6.29 3.25 2.25
CA LYS A 34 -7.51 3.32 3.04
C LYS A 34 -7.69 2.02 3.81
N ALA A 35 -7.81 2.11 5.13
CA ALA A 35 -8.02 0.97 6.01
C ALA A 35 -9.11 1.29 7.03
N THR A 36 -10.07 0.38 7.21
CA THR A 36 -11.13 0.52 8.23
C THR A 36 -10.57 0.36 9.64
N ASN A 37 -9.58 -0.52 9.81
CA ASN A 37 -8.85 -0.67 11.06
C ASN A 37 -7.35 -0.53 10.76
N PRO A 38 -6.78 0.68 10.88
CA PRO A 38 -5.40 0.93 10.51
C PRO A 38 -4.44 0.21 11.48
N PRO A 39 -3.44 -0.53 10.99
CA PRO A 39 -2.39 -1.12 11.82
C PRO A 39 -1.56 -0.05 12.51
N ALA A 40 -0.98 -0.36 13.68
CA ALA A 40 -0.19 0.61 14.44
C ALA A 40 0.99 1.19 13.63
N VAL A 41 1.34 2.46 13.88
CA VAL A 41 2.56 3.07 13.36
C VAL A 41 3.77 2.24 13.77
N GLY A 42 4.73 2.05 12.86
CA GLY A 42 5.87 1.15 13.02
C GLY A 42 5.60 -0.31 12.61
N THR A 43 4.37 -0.66 12.22
CA THR A 43 4.06 -2.01 11.73
C THR A 43 4.70 -2.24 10.36
N ASN A 44 5.47 -3.31 10.23
CA ASN A 44 5.97 -3.78 8.94
C ASN A 44 4.82 -4.29 8.09
N VAL A 45 4.73 -3.77 6.87
CA VAL A 45 3.70 -4.12 5.90
C VAL A 45 4.34 -4.73 4.66
N ARG A 46 3.70 -5.77 4.14
CA ARG A 46 3.97 -6.35 2.83
C ARG A 46 2.74 -6.12 1.97
N ILE A 47 2.92 -5.46 0.85
CA ILE A 47 1.85 -5.16 -0.09
C ILE A 47 2.08 -6.00 -1.35
N ASP A 48 1.17 -6.94 -1.59
CA ASP A 48 1.16 -7.72 -2.82
C ASP A 48 0.22 -7.01 -3.80
N LEU A 49 0.80 -6.27 -4.74
CA LEU A 49 0.08 -5.50 -5.76
C LEU A 49 -0.08 -6.34 -7.02
N THR A 50 -1.31 -6.76 -7.29
CA THR A 50 -1.66 -7.48 -8.52
C THR A 50 -1.92 -6.48 -9.64
N LEU A 51 -1.18 -6.61 -10.73
CA LEU A 51 -1.30 -5.82 -11.95
C LEU A 51 -2.40 -6.38 -12.86
N PRO A 52 -2.95 -5.54 -13.77
CA PRO A 52 -3.90 -6.00 -14.79
C PRO A 52 -3.30 -7.04 -15.75
N SER A 53 -1.96 -7.11 -15.87
CA SER A 53 -1.26 -8.18 -16.61
C SER A 53 -1.24 -9.54 -15.90
N SER A 54 -1.93 -9.67 -14.75
CA SER A 54 -1.86 -10.83 -13.84
C SER A 54 -0.50 -11.03 -13.16
N SER A 55 0.44 -10.10 -13.34
CA SER A 55 1.71 -10.08 -12.62
C SER A 55 1.52 -9.54 -11.20
N VAL A 56 2.33 -10.00 -10.24
CA VAL A 56 2.29 -9.52 -8.85
C VAL A 56 3.60 -8.82 -8.54
N ILE A 57 3.51 -7.59 -8.02
CA ILE A 57 4.63 -6.83 -7.48
C ILE A 57 4.53 -6.88 -5.97
N VAL A 58 5.62 -7.26 -5.31
CA VAL A 58 5.71 -7.24 -3.85
C VAL A 58 6.41 -5.94 -3.44
N LEU A 59 5.72 -5.14 -2.63
CA LEU A 59 6.26 -3.95 -1.99
C LEU A 59 6.35 -4.21 -0.50
N THR A 60 7.42 -3.74 0.14
CA THR A 60 7.59 -3.85 1.59
C THR A 60 7.83 -2.47 2.16
N GLY A 61 7.24 -2.20 3.31
CA GLY A 61 7.39 -0.91 3.97
C GLY A 61 7.00 -0.96 5.44
N VAL A 62 6.88 0.23 6.02
CA VAL A 62 6.48 0.42 7.42
C VAL A 62 5.39 1.48 7.47
N VAL A 63 4.42 1.31 8.36
CA VAL A 63 3.39 2.32 8.61
C VAL A 63 4.04 3.52 9.28
N LEU A 64 4.17 4.65 8.57
CA LEU A 64 4.78 5.86 9.12
C LEU A 64 3.79 6.72 9.92
N GLN A 65 2.57 6.88 9.42
CA GLN A 65 1.54 7.72 10.06
C GLN A 65 0.14 7.30 9.63
N HIS A 66 -0.85 7.62 10.45
CA HIS A 66 -2.26 7.56 10.08
C HIS A 66 -2.70 8.95 9.62
N VAL A 67 -3.19 9.04 8.39
CA VAL A 67 -3.82 10.26 7.88
C VAL A 67 -5.33 10.08 7.91
N ASN A 68 -5.99 10.97 8.63
CA ASN A 68 -7.43 11.13 8.53
C ASN A 68 -7.67 12.21 7.48
N ASP A 69 -8.44 11.88 6.45
CA ASP A 69 -8.91 12.88 5.48
C ASP A 69 -9.80 13.89 6.23
N PRO A 70 -9.42 15.18 6.32
CA PRO A 70 -10.28 16.18 6.94
C PRO A 70 -11.44 16.46 5.97
N THR A 71 -12.64 16.01 6.34
CA THR A 71 -13.90 16.40 5.71
C THR A 71 -14.11 17.90 5.73
#